data_AF-H1Z1M5-F1
#
_entry.id   AF-H1Z1M5-F1
#
_cell.length_a   1.000
_cell.length_b   1.000
_cell.length_c   1.000
_cell.angle_alpha   90.00
_cell.angle_beta   90.00
_cell.angle_gamma   90.00
#
_symmetry.space_group_name_H-M   'P 1'
#
loop_
_entity.id
_entity.type
_entity.pdbx_description
1 polymer ?
#
loop_
_entity_poly.entity_id
_entity_poly.type
_entity_poly.pdbx_seq_one_letter_code
_entity_poly.pdbx_strand_id
1 'polypeptide(L)'
;MSYDEERNSELKDNAESINIKIITLEQELNSIAGRDYKHFWEGVKDINVLFKNTRLESEDREYLWKLHCSICEKAKNIQEEKTKKAITTIESELSTLGFYSFIEPYGDFWKKSKEIPTIFKRESPLPKEERTRLWEKYQSLCERVKKDQADKYNKRIRASEQKKSNVLDLIKDAHFQTQGSRDMRELQNARNYLNKALEVMKDNYVGDSISEQLFRSEIKLTKQDREICWKKWTSVSDEIRYKREDIWKSNYNHLISIAGNAVRAAECDDLREARNLVKSVHNLQKSKPVNDSQYKDIQSVLQRAWDIAAAKSEKKREDFSRLVDNKIKHHTDQINDLESRIAHHRRQIDACYDKIRSAYNENHIRMIENEWIPEHERKISQFQSYIREHENQLCEWKSKI
;
A
#
# COMPACT_ATOMS: atom_id res chain seq x y z
N MET A 1 -111.58 13.61 36.29
CA MET A 1 -110.55 14.44 35.64
C MET A 1 -111.13 14.98 34.35
N SER A 2 -111.01 16.29 34.13
CA SER A 2 -111.36 16.91 32.85
C SER A 2 -110.38 16.43 31.77
N TYR A 3 -110.83 16.27 30.53
CA TYR A 3 -109.97 15.92 29.39
C TYR A 3 -108.78 16.91 29.22
N ASP A 4 -108.97 18.15 29.66
CA ASP A 4 -107.91 19.17 29.69
C ASP A 4 -106.84 18.92 30.76
N GLU A 5 -107.21 18.32 31.91
CA GLU A 5 -106.25 17.96 32.96
C GLU A 5 -105.35 16.81 32.52
N GLU A 6 -105.92 15.81 31.85
CA GLU A 6 -105.18 14.64 31.35
C GLU A 6 -104.24 15.03 30.20
N ARG A 7 -104.71 15.89 29.29
CA ARG A 7 -103.88 16.46 28.22
C ARG A 7 -102.75 17.33 28.76
N ASN A 8 -103.01 18.18 29.76
CA ASN A 8 -101.96 19.00 30.37
C ASN A 8 -100.94 18.15 31.14
N SER A 9 -101.38 17.06 31.79
CA SER A 9 -100.47 16.09 32.41
C SER A 9 -99.56 15.43 31.38
N GLU A 10 -100.11 14.96 30.25
CA GLU A 10 -99.33 14.31 29.18
C GLU A 10 -98.30 15.26 28.56
N LEU A 11 -98.66 16.53 28.31
CA LEU A 11 -97.74 17.55 27.79
C LEU A 11 -96.57 17.82 28.76
N LYS A 12 -96.86 17.84 30.06
CA LYS A 12 -95.85 18.04 31.11
C LYS A 12 -94.92 16.84 31.25
N ASP A 13 -95.45 15.62 31.25
CA ASP A 13 -94.66 14.39 31.31
C ASP A 13 -93.73 14.26 30.09
N ASN A 14 -94.22 14.66 28.92
CA ASN A 14 -93.45 14.73 27.68
C ASN A 14 -92.30 15.75 27.76
N ALA A 15 -92.57 16.95 28.28
CA ALA A 15 -91.56 17.99 28.48
C ALA A 15 -90.48 17.53 29.47
N GLU A 16 -90.89 16.90 30.58
CA GLU A 16 -89.97 16.36 31.59
C GLU A 16 -89.09 15.23 31.02
N SER A 17 -89.66 14.31 30.25
CA SER A 17 -88.90 13.24 29.60
C SER A 17 -87.83 13.76 28.63
N ILE A 18 -88.18 14.76 27.81
CA ILE A 18 -87.20 15.40 26.90
C ILE A 18 -86.14 16.15 27.70
N ASN A 19 -86.54 16.87 28.75
CA ASN A 19 -85.61 17.61 29.61
C ASN A 19 -84.59 16.67 30.28
N ILE A 20 -85.03 15.53 30.81
CA ILE A 20 -84.15 14.50 31.38
C ILE A 20 -83.10 14.06 30.36
N LYS A 21 -83.50 13.77 29.11
CA LYS A 21 -82.56 13.37 28.06
C LYS A 21 -81.59 14.48 27.68
N ILE A 22 -82.03 15.74 27.64
CA ILE A 22 -81.16 16.88 27.38
C ILE A 22 -80.12 17.04 28.51
N ILE A 23 -80.53 16.88 29.78
CA ILE A 23 -79.63 16.89 30.93
C ILE A 23 -78.64 15.73 30.86
N THR A 24 -79.09 14.52 30.51
CA THR A 24 -78.20 13.37 30.30
C THR A 24 -77.19 13.65 29.19
N LEU A 25 -77.63 14.25 28.08
CA LEU A 25 -76.74 14.63 26.97
C LEU A 25 -75.69 15.67 27.39
N GLU A 26 -76.06 16.64 28.23
CA GLU A 26 -75.11 17.63 28.78
C GLU A 26 -74.09 16.96 29.73
N GLN A 27 -74.55 16.03 30.57
CA GLN A 27 -73.68 15.23 31.44
C GLN A 27 -72.71 14.38 30.61
N GLU A 28 -73.20 13.74 29.54
CA GLU A 28 -72.38 13.02 28.58
C GLU A 28 -71.32 13.93 27.98
N LEU A 29 -71.70 15.12 27.48
CA LEU A 29 -70.75 16.09 26.92
C LEU A 29 -69.62 16.43 27.89
N ASN A 30 -69.97 16.71 29.15
CA ASN A 30 -69.00 17.02 30.19
C ASN A 30 -68.10 15.82 30.54
N SER A 31 -68.57 14.59 30.32
CA SER A 31 -67.82 13.36 30.55
C SER A 31 -66.98 12.87 29.34
N ILE A 32 -67.10 13.49 28.15
CA ILE A 32 -66.36 13.14 26.92
C ILE A 32 -64.91 13.66 27.00
N ALA A 33 -64.18 13.17 28.00
CA ALA A 33 -62.73 13.27 28.07
C ALA A 33 -62.11 12.20 27.15
N GLY A 34 -61.98 12.51 25.86
CA GLY A 34 -61.26 11.68 24.89
C GLY A 34 -62.04 10.51 24.26
N ARG A 35 -63.36 10.42 24.46
CA ARG A 35 -64.22 9.47 23.74
C ARG A 35 -64.66 10.02 22.38
N ASP A 36 -65.06 9.11 21.49
CA ASP A 36 -65.69 9.44 20.21
C ASP A 36 -67.05 10.13 20.45
N TYR A 37 -67.28 11.27 19.79
CA TYR A 37 -68.54 12.00 19.83
C TYR A 37 -69.69 11.25 19.15
N LYS A 38 -69.42 10.10 18.53
CA LYS A 38 -70.45 9.25 17.90
C LYS A 38 -71.67 9.02 18.78
N HIS A 39 -71.48 8.58 20.03
CA HIS A 39 -72.59 8.31 20.94
C HIS A 39 -73.35 9.58 21.35
N PHE A 40 -72.64 10.69 21.56
CA PHE A 40 -73.26 11.98 21.81
C PHE A 40 -74.16 12.41 20.64
N TRP A 41 -73.66 12.29 19.40
CA TRP A 41 -74.44 12.65 18.21
C TRP A 41 -75.58 11.66 17.92
N GLU A 42 -75.49 10.41 18.35
CA GLU A 42 -76.61 9.45 18.38
C GLU A 42 -77.68 9.93 19.37
N GLY A 43 -77.31 10.32 20.59
CA GLY A 43 -78.23 10.90 21.57
C GLY A 43 -78.90 12.19 21.08
N VAL A 44 -78.16 13.06 20.38
CA VAL A 44 -78.72 14.24 19.71
C VAL A 44 -79.79 13.86 18.68
N LYS A 45 -79.56 12.81 17.88
CA LYS A 45 -80.56 12.33 16.91
C LYS A 45 -81.81 11.81 17.60
N ASP A 46 -81.66 11.08 18.70
CA ASP A 46 -82.78 10.53 19.46
C ASP A 46 -83.66 11.64 20.05
N ILE A 47 -83.04 12.68 20.61
CA ILE A 47 -83.76 13.86 21.11
C ILE A 47 -84.49 14.57 19.97
N ASN A 48 -83.86 14.72 18.80
CA ASN A 48 -84.50 15.29 17.62
C ASN A 48 -85.73 14.49 17.15
N VAL A 49 -85.71 13.16 17.27
CA VAL A 49 -86.86 12.29 16.97
C VAL A 49 -87.99 12.54 17.97
N LEU A 50 -87.68 12.70 19.27
CA LEU A 50 -88.68 13.03 20.28
C LEU A 50 -89.35 14.39 20.01
N PHE A 51 -88.59 15.43 19.72
CA PHE A 51 -89.17 16.73 19.35
C PHE A 51 -90.11 16.66 18.15
N LYS A 52 -89.94 15.69 17.23
CA LYS A 52 -90.83 15.49 16.08
C LYS A 52 -92.11 14.74 16.44
N ASN A 53 -92.01 13.76 17.33
CA ASN A 53 -93.09 12.82 17.60
C ASN A 53 -93.96 13.21 18.80
N THR A 54 -93.45 14.08 19.67
CA THR A 54 -94.08 14.40 20.95
C THR A 54 -94.75 15.78 20.90
N ARG A 55 -95.98 15.87 21.44
CA ARG A 55 -96.68 17.16 21.63
C ARG A 55 -96.16 17.84 22.89
N LEU A 56 -95.93 19.15 22.80
CA LEU A 56 -95.41 20.00 23.87
C LEU A 56 -96.16 21.33 23.84
N GLU A 57 -96.23 22.01 24.98
CA GLU A 57 -96.60 23.43 24.99
C GLU A 57 -95.58 24.25 24.22
N SER A 58 -96.03 25.35 23.61
CA SER A 58 -95.17 26.17 22.74
C SER A 58 -93.97 26.74 23.49
N GLU A 59 -94.18 27.18 24.73
CA GLU A 59 -93.14 27.78 25.58
C GLU A 59 -92.09 26.74 25.98
N ASP A 60 -92.51 25.58 26.48
CA ASP A 60 -91.62 24.46 26.84
C ASP A 60 -90.82 23.97 25.64
N ARG A 61 -91.48 23.83 24.47
CA ARG A 61 -90.82 23.41 23.24
C ARG A 61 -89.71 24.38 22.85
N GLU A 62 -89.98 25.69 22.90
CA GLU A 62 -88.99 26.71 22.56
C GLU A 62 -87.82 26.71 23.55
N TYR A 63 -88.11 26.61 24.84
CA TYR A 63 -87.10 26.58 25.89
C TYR A 63 -86.19 25.35 25.77
N LEU A 64 -86.77 24.15 25.71
CA LEU A 64 -86.01 22.90 25.60
C LEU A 64 -85.23 22.83 24.29
N TRP A 65 -85.78 23.36 23.20
CA TRP A 65 -85.08 23.43 21.92
C TRP A 65 -83.87 24.36 21.98
N LYS A 66 -84.01 25.55 22.59
CA LYS A 66 -82.88 26.47 22.81
C LYS A 66 -81.78 25.83 23.65
N LEU A 67 -82.15 25.12 24.71
CA LEU A 67 -81.19 24.39 25.56
C LEU A 67 -80.47 23.29 24.78
N HIS A 68 -81.21 22.48 24.02
CA HIS A 68 -80.66 21.42 23.16
C HIS A 68 -79.69 21.98 22.10
N CYS A 69 -80.06 23.06 21.42
CA CYS A 69 -79.20 23.74 20.45
C CYS A 69 -77.93 24.27 21.11
N SER A 70 -78.04 24.89 22.29
CA SER A 70 -76.87 25.38 23.04
C SER A 70 -75.88 24.27 23.37
N ILE A 71 -76.36 23.10 23.80
CA ILE A 71 -75.51 21.94 24.09
C ILE A 71 -74.86 21.40 22.81
N CYS A 72 -75.61 21.32 21.70
CA CYS A 72 -75.08 20.91 20.40
C CYS A 72 -73.99 21.87 19.89
N GLU A 73 -74.17 23.18 20.02
CA GLU A 73 -73.17 24.19 19.65
C GLU A 73 -71.92 24.09 20.51
N LYS A 74 -72.07 23.95 21.83
CA LYS A 74 -70.94 23.70 22.74
C LYS A 74 -70.17 22.45 22.32
N ALA A 75 -70.84 21.34 22.05
CA ALA A 75 -70.21 20.10 21.61
C ALA A 75 -69.47 20.24 20.28
N LYS A 76 -70.09 20.92 19.31
CA LYS A 76 -69.49 21.23 18.01
C LYS A 76 -68.21 22.06 18.19
N ASN A 77 -68.24 23.12 18.99
CA ASN A 77 -67.08 23.96 19.26
C ASN A 77 -65.94 23.16 19.92
N ILE A 78 -66.24 22.33 20.93
CA ILE A 78 -65.23 21.49 21.59
C ILE A 78 -64.63 20.48 20.58
N GLN A 79 -65.45 19.87 19.74
CA GLN A 79 -65.00 18.92 18.72
C GLN A 79 -64.13 19.61 17.65
N GLU A 80 -64.52 20.81 17.20
CA GLU A 80 -63.72 21.63 16.27
C GLU A 80 -62.38 22.04 16.88
N GLU A 81 -62.34 22.47 18.14
CA GLU A 81 -61.10 22.80 18.83
C GLU A 81 -60.17 21.59 18.99
N LYS A 82 -60.72 20.42 19.38
CA LYS A 82 -59.95 19.17 19.46
C LYS A 82 -59.38 18.79 18.09
N THR A 83 -60.18 18.91 17.03
CA THR A 83 -59.75 18.65 15.65
C THR A 83 -58.63 19.60 15.22
N LYS A 84 -58.78 20.90 15.48
CA LYS A 84 -57.75 21.92 15.20
C LYS A 84 -56.44 21.60 15.93
N LYS A 85 -56.52 21.26 17.22
CA LYS A 85 -55.34 20.86 18.03
C LYS A 85 -54.65 19.63 17.44
N ALA A 86 -55.42 18.59 17.10
CA ALA A 86 -54.91 17.36 16.47
C ALA A 86 -54.17 17.65 15.14
N ILE A 87 -54.76 18.51 14.28
CA ILE A 87 -54.14 18.94 13.02
C ILE A 87 -52.81 19.65 13.31
N THR A 88 -52.80 20.65 14.21
CA THR A 88 -51.59 21.40 14.57
C THR A 88 -50.49 20.50 15.13
N THR A 89 -50.85 19.52 15.98
CA THR A 89 -49.89 18.55 16.52
C THR A 89 -49.26 17.69 15.42
N ILE A 90 -50.06 17.14 14.50
CA ILE A 90 -49.54 16.36 13.38
C ILE A 90 -48.69 17.22 12.46
N GLU A 91 -49.11 18.45 12.16
CA GLU A 91 -48.34 19.35 11.30
C GLU A 91 -47.00 19.74 11.90
N SER A 92 -46.94 19.97 13.22
CA SER A 92 -45.70 20.21 13.94
C SER A 92 -44.75 19.01 13.82
N GLU A 93 -45.25 17.80 14.08
CA GLU A 93 -44.46 16.57 14.01
C GLU A 93 -43.99 16.26 12.58
N LEU A 94 -44.82 16.51 11.56
CA LEU A 94 -44.42 16.41 10.15
C LEU A 94 -43.40 17.49 9.76
N SER A 95 -43.44 18.67 10.38
CA SER A 95 -42.44 19.71 10.16
C SER A 95 -41.10 19.33 10.78
N THR A 96 -41.11 18.77 11.98
CA THR A 96 -39.93 18.18 12.61
C THR A 96 -39.36 17.02 11.78
N LEU A 97 -40.21 16.13 11.26
CA LEU A 97 -39.78 15.07 10.34
C LEU A 97 -39.19 15.65 9.05
N GLY A 98 -39.80 16.72 8.53
CA GLY A 98 -39.30 17.47 7.39
C GLY A 98 -37.89 18.03 7.63
N PHE A 99 -37.61 18.55 8.82
CA PHE A 99 -36.26 18.98 9.20
C PHE A 99 -35.25 17.84 9.17
N TYR A 100 -35.59 16.67 9.74
CA TYR A 100 -34.74 15.48 9.68
C TYR A 100 -34.52 14.95 8.26
N SER A 101 -35.40 15.27 7.30
CA SER A 101 -35.21 14.87 5.90
C SER A 101 -34.01 15.54 5.22
N PHE A 102 -33.45 16.59 5.82
CA PHE A 102 -32.26 17.30 5.33
C PHE A 102 -30.97 16.97 6.10
N ILE A 103 -31.06 16.22 7.20
CA ILE A 103 -29.92 15.91 8.04
C ILE A 103 -29.47 14.46 7.80
N GLU A 104 -28.20 14.31 7.44
CA GLU A 104 -27.57 13.00 7.30
C GLU A 104 -26.80 12.63 8.57
N PRO A 105 -26.75 11.34 8.95
CA PRO A 105 -27.43 10.19 8.32
C PRO A 105 -28.94 10.11 8.63
N TYR A 106 -29.74 9.53 7.72
CA TYR A 106 -31.21 9.42 7.82
C TYR A 106 -31.75 8.50 8.94
N GLY A 107 -30.91 8.07 9.90
CA GLY A 107 -31.33 7.19 10.99
C GLY A 107 -32.43 7.81 11.84
N ASP A 108 -32.25 9.07 12.24
CA ASP A 108 -33.22 9.80 13.07
C ASP A 108 -34.52 10.08 12.32
N PHE A 109 -34.44 10.37 11.01
CA PHE A 109 -35.60 10.49 10.15
C PHE A 109 -36.45 9.21 10.18
N TRP A 110 -35.85 8.04 9.98
CA TRP A 110 -36.58 6.77 9.97
C TRP A 110 -37.11 6.37 11.35
N LYS A 111 -36.38 6.71 12.42
CA LYS A 111 -36.86 6.53 13.79
C LYS A 111 -38.12 7.35 14.04
N LYS A 112 -38.09 8.65 13.70
CA LYS A 112 -39.22 9.56 13.88
C LYS A 112 -40.40 9.23 12.95
N SER A 113 -40.13 8.82 11.72
CA SER A 113 -41.14 8.39 10.75
C SER A 113 -42.01 7.24 11.28
N LYS A 114 -41.44 6.31 12.05
CA LYS A 114 -42.18 5.20 12.68
C LYS A 114 -43.17 5.65 13.76
N GLU A 115 -42.99 6.83 14.35
CA GLU A 115 -43.88 7.38 15.37
C GLU A 115 -45.13 8.05 14.75
N ILE A 116 -45.01 8.57 13.52
CA ILE A 116 -46.09 9.32 12.85
C ILE A 116 -47.39 8.51 12.74
N PRO A 117 -47.40 7.23 12.28
CA PRO A 117 -48.64 6.45 12.23
C PRO A 117 -49.34 6.30 13.58
N THR A 118 -48.58 6.29 14.69
CA THR A 118 -49.13 6.22 16.05
C THR A 118 -49.79 7.53 16.45
N ILE A 119 -49.21 8.67 16.06
CA ILE A 119 -49.80 10.00 16.29
C ILE A 119 -51.12 10.12 15.51
N PHE A 120 -51.17 9.68 14.24
CA PHE A 120 -52.42 9.65 13.45
C PHE A 120 -53.53 8.75 14.03
N LYS A 121 -53.17 7.76 14.85
CA LYS A 121 -54.14 6.91 15.58
C LYS A 121 -54.59 7.58 16.88
N ARG A 122 -53.66 8.21 17.61
CA ARG A 122 -53.91 8.87 18.89
C ARG A 122 -54.77 10.14 18.73
N GLU A 123 -54.50 10.95 17.71
CA GLU A 123 -55.15 12.25 17.50
C GLU A 123 -56.49 12.13 16.72
N SER A 124 -57.12 10.95 16.72
CA SER A 124 -58.45 10.73 16.12
C SER A 124 -59.55 11.35 17.00
N PRO A 125 -60.64 11.94 16.44
CA PRO A 125 -61.06 11.95 15.04
C PRO A 125 -60.59 13.17 14.23
N LEU A 126 -60.23 12.92 12.97
CA LEU A 126 -59.88 13.94 11.97
C LEU A 126 -60.87 13.87 10.79
N PRO A 127 -61.24 15.01 10.16
CA PRO A 127 -61.93 15.03 8.88
C PRO A 127 -61.17 14.21 7.85
N LYS A 128 -61.91 13.52 6.96
CA LYS A 128 -61.33 12.60 5.97
C LYS A 128 -60.37 13.32 5.03
N GLU A 129 -60.72 14.54 4.64
CA GLU A 129 -59.97 15.42 3.74
C GLU A 129 -58.63 15.80 4.37
N GLU A 130 -58.65 16.28 5.61
CA GLU A 130 -57.43 16.67 6.35
C GLU A 130 -56.53 15.47 6.65
N ARG A 131 -57.12 14.34 7.03
CA ARG A 131 -56.36 13.09 7.23
C ARG A 131 -55.62 12.68 5.95
N THR A 132 -56.30 12.78 4.81
CA THR A 132 -55.71 12.45 3.49
C THR A 132 -54.57 13.41 3.15
N ARG A 133 -54.80 14.72 3.26
CA ARG A 133 -53.78 15.76 3.02
C ARG A 133 -52.51 15.56 3.87
N LEU A 134 -52.67 15.35 5.17
CA LEU A 134 -51.54 15.18 6.09
C LEU A 134 -50.80 13.86 5.83
N TRP A 135 -51.54 12.79 5.49
CA TRP A 135 -50.93 11.51 5.15
C TRP A 135 -50.14 11.56 3.84
N GLU A 136 -50.66 12.23 2.81
CA GLU A 136 -49.94 12.48 1.56
C GLU A 136 -48.65 13.28 1.80
N LYS A 137 -48.71 14.31 2.66
CA LYS A 137 -47.52 15.06 3.08
C LYS A 137 -46.47 14.14 3.72
N TYR A 138 -46.88 13.27 4.65
CA TYR A 138 -46.00 12.27 5.26
C TYR A 138 -45.37 11.32 4.23
N GLN A 139 -46.17 10.77 3.32
CA GLN A 139 -45.67 9.87 2.26
C GLN A 139 -44.68 10.57 1.35
N SER A 140 -44.96 11.83 0.97
CA SER A 140 -44.06 12.63 0.12
C SER A 140 -42.68 12.86 0.76
N LEU A 141 -42.62 13.03 2.08
CA LEU A 141 -41.36 13.15 2.83
C LEU A 141 -40.59 11.82 2.81
N CYS A 142 -41.29 10.70 3.04
CA CYS A 142 -40.66 9.37 3.01
C CYS A 142 -40.11 9.04 1.63
N GLU A 143 -40.88 9.28 0.56
CA GLU A 143 -40.45 9.03 -0.82
C GLU A 143 -39.27 9.91 -1.23
N ARG A 144 -39.25 11.18 -0.79
CA ARG A 144 -38.10 12.06 -1.02
C ARG A 144 -36.82 11.50 -0.40
N VAL A 145 -36.86 11.09 0.87
CA VAL A 145 -35.69 10.54 1.57
C VAL A 145 -35.25 9.21 0.94
N LYS A 146 -36.19 8.33 0.57
CA LYS A 146 -35.87 7.09 -0.16
C LYS A 146 -35.16 7.38 -1.49
N LYS A 147 -35.69 8.32 -2.27
CA LYS A 147 -35.10 8.71 -3.55
C LYS A 147 -33.70 9.26 -3.37
N ASP A 148 -33.49 10.15 -2.40
CA ASP A 148 -32.17 10.71 -2.14
C ASP A 148 -31.16 9.66 -1.65
N GLN A 149 -31.59 8.74 -0.77
CA GLN A 149 -30.78 7.58 -0.36
C GLN A 149 -30.41 6.70 -1.56
N ALA A 150 -31.35 6.41 -2.45
CA ALA A 150 -31.12 5.63 -3.66
C ALA A 150 -30.16 6.35 -4.62
N ASP A 151 -30.34 7.65 -4.82
CA ASP A 151 -29.47 8.47 -5.66
C ASP A 151 -28.04 8.52 -5.11
N LYS A 152 -27.87 8.66 -3.80
CA LYS A 152 -26.56 8.59 -3.13
C LYS A 152 -25.91 7.21 -3.23
N TYR A 153 -26.69 6.15 -3.03
CA TYR A 153 -26.22 4.79 -3.20
C TYR A 153 -25.74 4.54 -4.64
N ASN A 154 -26.52 4.97 -5.63
CA ASN A 154 -26.17 4.88 -7.05
C ASN A 154 -24.91 5.71 -7.39
N LYS A 155 -24.81 6.94 -6.86
CA LYS A 155 -23.60 7.76 -6.99
C LYS A 155 -22.37 7.05 -6.41
N ARG A 156 -22.51 6.42 -5.24
CA ARG A 156 -21.44 5.64 -4.61
C ARG A 156 -21.03 4.44 -5.46
N ILE A 157 -21.98 3.71 -6.04
CA ILE A 157 -21.67 2.59 -6.96
C ILE A 157 -20.89 3.09 -8.16
N ARG A 158 -21.39 4.10 -8.87
CA ARG A 158 -20.70 4.66 -10.07
C ARG A 158 -19.30 5.15 -9.74
N ALA A 159 -19.15 5.83 -8.60
CA ALA A 159 -17.85 6.31 -8.16
C ALA A 159 -16.90 5.15 -7.80
N SER A 160 -17.41 4.07 -7.20
CA SER A 160 -16.66 2.83 -6.99
C SER A 160 -16.23 2.20 -8.31
N GLU A 161 -17.12 2.09 -9.29
CA GLU A 161 -16.83 1.55 -10.61
C GLU A 161 -15.73 2.34 -11.33
N GLN A 162 -15.82 3.68 -11.31
CA GLN A 162 -14.79 4.54 -11.88
C GLN A 162 -13.44 4.34 -11.19
N LYS A 163 -13.42 4.30 -9.86
CA LYS A 163 -12.20 4.06 -9.08
C LYS A 163 -11.62 2.67 -9.36
N LYS A 164 -12.47 1.65 -9.50
CA LYS A 164 -12.08 0.30 -9.90
C LYS A 164 -11.44 0.30 -11.28
N SER A 165 -12.02 0.99 -12.27
CA SER A 165 -11.41 1.12 -13.61
C SER A 165 -10.00 1.68 -13.50
N ASN A 166 -9.83 2.81 -12.81
CA ASN A 166 -8.52 3.44 -12.65
C ASN A 166 -7.48 2.50 -12.00
N VAL A 167 -7.90 1.74 -10.97
CA VAL A 167 -7.02 0.74 -10.32
C VAL A 167 -6.66 -0.39 -11.28
N LEU A 168 -7.65 -0.91 -12.03
CA LEU A 168 -7.43 -1.99 -12.98
C LEU A 168 -6.53 -1.55 -14.14
N ASP A 169 -6.63 -0.31 -14.60
CA ASP A 169 -5.76 0.26 -15.63
C ASP A 169 -4.30 0.33 -15.13
N LEU A 170 -4.07 0.81 -13.90
CA LEU A 170 -2.73 0.78 -13.29
C LEU A 170 -2.17 -0.64 -13.15
N ILE A 171 -3.01 -1.61 -12.77
CA ILE A 171 -2.59 -3.02 -12.67
C ILE A 171 -2.30 -3.60 -14.06
N LYS A 172 -3.07 -3.22 -15.09
CA LYS A 172 -2.86 -3.62 -16.48
C LYS A 172 -1.54 -3.06 -17.02
N ASP A 173 -1.23 -1.80 -16.73
CA ASP A 173 0.04 -1.19 -17.09
C ASP A 173 1.21 -1.90 -16.38
N ALA A 174 1.08 -2.20 -15.09
CA ALA A 174 2.06 -2.98 -14.36
C ALA A 174 2.28 -4.37 -14.99
N HIS A 175 1.22 -5.04 -15.42
CA HIS A 175 1.28 -6.33 -16.11
C HIS A 175 2.03 -6.23 -17.44
N PHE A 176 1.71 -5.26 -18.30
CA PHE A 176 2.41 -5.07 -19.58
C PHE A 176 3.90 -4.76 -19.38
N GLN A 177 4.23 -3.89 -18.42
CA GLN A 177 5.62 -3.59 -18.07
C GLN A 177 6.35 -4.84 -17.56
N THR A 178 5.67 -5.69 -16.79
CA THR A 178 6.24 -6.95 -16.30
C THR A 178 6.56 -7.90 -17.46
N GLN A 179 5.64 -8.08 -18.41
CA GLN A 179 5.85 -8.96 -19.56
C GLN A 179 6.97 -8.45 -20.48
N GLY A 180 7.02 -7.14 -20.72
CA GLY A 180 8.03 -6.50 -21.55
C GLY A 180 9.42 -6.39 -20.91
N SER A 181 9.50 -6.49 -19.58
CA SER A 181 10.75 -6.23 -18.85
C SER A 181 11.88 -7.19 -19.24
N ARG A 182 13.04 -6.60 -19.54
CA ARG A 182 14.30 -7.29 -19.81
C ARG A 182 15.33 -7.09 -18.72
N ASP A 183 15.17 -6.04 -17.92
CA ASP A 183 16.07 -5.70 -16.83
C ASP A 183 15.34 -5.39 -15.52
N MET A 184 16.11 -5.22 -14.45
CA MET A 184 15.58 -4.95 -13.11
C MET A 184 14.98 -3.54 -12.99
N ARG A 185 15.41 -2.59 -13.82
CA ARG A 185 14.92 -1.20 -13.78
C ARG A 185 13.51 -1.11 -14.35
N GLU A 186 13.25 -1.77 -15.47
CA GLU A 186 11.93 -1.90 -16.07
C GLU A 186 10.98 -2.63 -15.13
N LEU A 187 11.45 -3.71 -14.48
CA LEU A 187 10.66 -4.43 -13.48
C LEU A 187 10.33 -3.55 -12.24
N GLN A 188 11.24 -2.65 -11.85
CA GLN A 188 10.97 -1.67 -10.80
C GLN A 188 9.87 -0.69 -11.21
N ASN A 189 9.80 -0.28 -12.49
CA ASN A 189 8.70 0.56 -12.99
C ASN A 189 7.36 -0.17 -12.88
N ALA A 190 7.29 -1.44 -13.27
CA ALA A 190 6.08 -2.27 -13.08
C ALA A 190 5.64 -2.31 -11.61
N ARG A 191 6.60 -2.48 -10.69
CA ARG A 191 6.33 -2.45 -9.24
C ARG A 191 5.83 -1.09 -8.77
N ASN A 192 6.34 0.01 -9.32
CA ASN A 192 5.87 1.35 -8.99
C ASN A 192 4.40 1.56 -9.41
N TYR A 193 3.99 1.09 -10.59
CA TYR A 193 2.57 1.09 -11.00
C TYR A 193 1.71 0.26 -10.05
N LEU A 194 2.19 -0.92 -9.66
CA LEU A 194 1.48 -1.80 -8.74
C LEU A 194 1.34 -1.19 -7.32
N ASN A 195 2.34 -0.45 -6.86
CA ASN A 195 2.29 0.31 -5.61
C ASN A 195 1.31 1.49 -5.70
N LYS A 196 1.29 2.24 -6.80
CA LYS A 196 0.29 3.29 -7.04
C LYS A 196 -1.13 2.73 -7.03
N ALA A 197 -1.35 1.58 -7.68
CA ALA A 197 -2.64 0.89 -7.61
C ALA A 197 -3.01 0.53 -6.16
N LEU A 198 -2.04 0.07 -5.37
CA LEU A 198 -2.23 -0.25 -3.96
C LEU A 198 -2.56 1.00 -3.12
N GLU A 199 -1.88 2.12 -3.36
CA GLU A 199 -2.18 3.40 -2.73
C GLU A 199 -3.61 3.83 -3.04
N VAL A 200 -4.03 3.84 -4.32
CA VAL A 200 -5.40 4.19 -4.70
C VAL A 200 -6.44 3.26 -4.04
N MET A 201 -6.13 1.96 -3.90
CA MET A 201 -6.96 1.02 -3.16
C MET A 201 -6.99 1.27 -1.65
N LYS A 202 -5.88 1.75 -1.06
CA LYS A 202 -5.70 2.00 0.37
C LYS A 202 -6.16 3.37 0.83
N ASP A 203 -6.15 4.39 -0.03
CA ASP A 203 -6.32 5.82 0.31
C ASP A 203 -7.67 6.19 0.94
N ASN A 204 -8.47 5.21 1.36
CA ASN A 204 -9.72 5.35 2.09
C ASN A 204 -9.93 4.25 3.17
N TYR A 205 -8.87 3.52 3.56
CA TYR A 205 -8.89 2.57 4.67
C TYR A 205 -8.67 3.31 5.99
N VAL A 206 -9.71 4.01 6.42
CA VAL A 206 -9.79 4.49 7.79
C VAL A 206 -10.21 3.30 8.66
N GLY A 207 -9.50 3.07 9.77
CA GLY A 207 -9.87 2.05 10.75
C GLY A 207 -11.29 2.28 11.32
N ASP A 208 -11.79 1.36 12.14
CA ASP A 208 -13.15 1.34 12.70
C ASP A 208 -13.58 2.58 13.54
N SER A 209 -12.83 3.69 13.49
CA SER A 209 -13.16 4.95 14.15
C SER A 209 -14.39 5.61 13.53
N ILE A 210 -15.45 5.70 14.33
CA ILE A 210 -16.76 6.30 13.99
C ILE A 210 -16.64 7.79 13.63
N SER A 211 -15.63 8.51 14.16
CA SER A 211 -15.47 9.95 13.95
C SER A 211 -15.00 10.34 12.55
N GLU A 212 -14.28 9.47 11.84
CA GLU A 212 -13.80 9.75 10.48
C GLU A 212 -14.80 9.33 9.38
N GLN A 213 -15.84 8.56 9.74
CA GLN A 213 -16.92 8.19 8.81
C GLN A 213 -17.89 9.36 8.52
N LEU A 214 -17.95 10.36 9.39
CA LEU A 214 -18.93 11.45 9.32
C LEU A 214 -18.53 12.61 8.39
N PHE A 215 -17.25 12.75 8.02
CA PHE A 215 -16.75 13.97 7.34
C PHE A 215 -16.00 13.76 6.01
N ARG A 216 -15.84 12.53 5.51
CA ARG A 216 -15.16 12.30 4.21
C ARG A 216 -16.08 11.74 3.14
N SER A 217 -16.38 12.60 2.17
CA SER A 217 -17.03 12.36 0.88
C SER A 217 -16.17 11.58 -0.13
N GLU A 218 -15.19 10.79 0.33
CA GLU A 218 -14.20 10.19 -0.54
C GLU A 218 -14.66 8.83 -1.04
N ILE A 219 -15.23 8.83 -2.26
CA ILE A 219 -15.38 7.72 -3.21
C ILE A 219 -14.64 6.45 -2.77
N LYS A 220 -15.35 5.55 -2.08
CA LYS A 220 -14.82 4.27 -1.59
C LYS A 220 -15.18 3.16 -2.56
N LEU A 221 -14.22 2.26 -2.81
CA LEU A 221 -14.51 1.00 -3.47
C LEU A 221 -15.53 0.20 -2.65
N THR A 222 -16.50 -0.39 -3.32
CA THR A 222 -17.36 -1.42 -2.71
C THR A 222 -16.50 -2.62 -2.32
N LYS A 223 -16.99 -3.45 -1.38
CA LYS A 223 -16.30 -4.68 -0.97
C LYS A 223 -16.02 -5.59 -2.18
N GLN A 224 -17.00 -5.74 -3.08
CA GLN A 224 -16.90 -6.56 -4.28
C GLN A 224 -15.84 -6.03 -5.24
N ASP A 225 -15.86 -4.72 -5.54
CA ASP A 225 -14.89 -4.11 -6.45
C ASP A 225 -13.46 -4.18 -5.89
N ARG A 226 -13.29 -3.96 -4.58
CA ARG A 226 -11.99 -4.09 -3.92
C ARG A 226 -11.46 -5.51 -4.02
N GLU A 227 -12.30 -6.53 -3.83
CA GLU A 227 -11.90 -7.93 -3.95
C GLU A 227 -11.42 -8.27 -5.37
N ILE A 228 -12.11 -7.77 -6.40
CA ILE A 228 -11.72 -7.94 -7.80
C ILE A 228 -10.34 -7.30 -8.04
N CYS A 229 -10.15 -6.05 -7.63
CA CYS A 229 -8.87 -5.36 -7.78
C CYS A 229 -7.75 -6.10 -7.02
N TRP A 230 -8.03 -6.57 -5.80
CA TRP A 230 -7.06 -7.28 -4.98
C TRP A 230 -6.61 -8.59 -5.62
N LYS A 231 -7.55 -9.42 -6.12
CA LYS A 231 -7.21 -10.67 -6.82
C LYS A 231 -6.30 -10.40 -8.02
N LYS A 232 -6.60 -9.37 -8.82
CA LYS A 232 -5.78 -9.04 -9.99
C LYS A 232 -4.41 -8.47 -9.59
N TRP A 233 -4.38 -7.64 -8.54
CA TRP A 233 -3.15 -7.10 -7.97
C TRP A 233 -2.20 -8.22 -7.50
N THR A 234 -2.72 -9.21 -6.76
CA THR A 234 -1.94 -10.36 -6.28
C THR A 234 -1.37 -11.17 -7.45
N SER A 235 -2.18 -11.45 -8.48
CA SER A 235 -1.74 -12.14 -9.69
C SER A 235 -0.54 -11.45 -10.34
N VAL A 236 -0.60 -10.14 -10.56
CA VAL A 236 0.50 -9.37 -11.17
C VAL A 236 1.71 -9.27 -10.23
N SER A 237 1.49 -9.21 -8.92
CA SER A 237 2.56 -9.24 -7.92
C SER A 237 3.37 -10.54 -7.98
N ASP A 238 2.68 -11.68 -8.09
CA ASP A 238 3.31 -12.99 -8.25
C ASP A 238 4.07 -13.08 -9.58
N GLU A 239 3.50 -12.57 -10.68
CA GLU A 239 4.20 -12.49 -11.98
C GLU A 239 5.49 -11.67 -11.90
N ILE A 240 5.48 -10.51 -11.21
CA ILE A 240 6.69 -9.71 -10.96
C ILE A 240 7.74 -10.53 -10.20
N ARG A 241 7.31 -11.33 -9.21
CA ARG A 241 8.22 -12.20 -8.45
C ARG A 241 8.86 -13.24 -9.37
N TYR A 242 8.09 -13.94 -10.18
CA TYR A 242 8.60 -14.93 -11.13
C TYR A 242 9.55 -14.30 -12.16
N LYS A 243 9.16 -13.16 -12.75
CA LYS A 243 9.99 -12.46 -13.73
C LYS A 243 11.33 -12.00 -13.15
N ARG A 244 11.34 -11.58 -11.88
CA ARG A 244 12.57 -11.23 -11.16
C ARG A 244 13.51 -12.43 -11.04
N GLU A 245 12.97 -13.60 -10.68
CA GLU A 245 13.75 -14.84 -10.57
C GLU A 245 14.34 -15.26 -11.92
N ASP A 246 13.58 -15.11 -13.01
CA ASP A 246 14.07 -15.37 -14.37
C ASP A 246 15.22 -14.43 -14.77
N ILE A 247 15.10 -13.13 -14.49
CA ILE A 247 16.15 -12.15 -14.75
C ILE A 247 17.40 -12.49 -13.94
N TRP A 248 17.25 -12.83 -12.65
CA TRP A 248 18.36 -13.26 -11.80
C TRP A 248 19.03 -14.52 -12.33
N LYS A 249 18.26 -15.54 -12.74
CA LYS A 249 18.79 -16.78 -13.32
C LYS A 249 19.56 -16.52 -14.61
N SER A 250 19.04 -15.68 -15.50
CA SER A 250 19.72 -15.28 -16.74
C SER A 250 21.03 -14.54 -16.45
N ASN A 251 20.99 -13.55 -15.55
CA ASN A 251 22.18 -12.80 -15.13
C ASN A 251 23.23 -13.72 -14.50
N TYR A 252 22.81 -14.61 -13.60
CA TYR A 252 23.68 -15.59 -12.95
C TYR A 252 24.36 -16.49 -13.98
N ASN A 253 23.62 -17.10 -14.90
CA ASN A 253 24.18 -17.97 -15.94
C ASN A 253 25.23 -17.26 -16.80
N HIS A 254 25.00 -15.99 -17.13
CA HIS A 254 25.96 -15.20 -17.88
C HIS A 254 27.21 -14.88 -17.05
N LEU A 255 27.05 -14.42 -15.82
CA LEU A 255 28.17 -14.05 -14.94
C LEU A 255 29.01 -15.25 -14.53
N ILE A 256 28.39 -16.38 -14.19
CA ILE A 256 29.09 -17.60 -13.80
C ILE A 256 29.88 -18.19 -14.98
N SER A 257 29.38 -18.05 -16.21
CA SER A 257 30.13 -18.45 -17.41
C SER A 257 31.40 -17.62 -17.60
N ILE A 258 31.33 -16.29 -17.40
CA ILE A 258 32.50 -15.42 -17.50
C ILE A 258 33.47 -15.68 -16.34
N ALA A 259 32.96 -15.90 -15.12
CA ALA A 259 33.77 -16.27 -13.97
C ALA A 259 34.50 -17.61 -14.21
N GLY A 260 33.83 -18.59 -14.81
CA GLY A 260 34.44 -19.85 -15.24
C GLY A 260 35.53 -19.65 -16.30
N ASN A 261 35.37 -18.71 -17.23
CA ASN A 261 36.42 -18.34 -18.17
C ASN A 261 37.64 -17.74 -17.46
N ALA A 262 37.43 -16.95 -16.42
CA ALA A 262 38.53 -16.38 -15.62
C ALA A 262 39.36 -17.47 -14.92
N VAL A 263 38.70 -18.51 -14.38
CA VAL A 263 39.38 -19.69 -13.81
C VAL A 263 40.20 -20.39 -14.89
N ARG A 264 39.61 -20.66 -16.06
CA ARG A 264 40.32 -21.32 -17.17
C ARG A 264 41.53 -20.52 -17.67
N ALA A 265 41.41 -19.20 -17.80
CA ALA A 265 42.53 -18.33 -18.17
C ALA A 265 43.67 -18.39 -17.13
N ALA A 266 43.33 -18.40 -15.83
CA ALA A 266 44.31 -18.56 -14.76
C ALA A 266 44.99 -19.94 -14.83
N GLU A 267 44.24 -21.00 -15.13
CA GLU A 267 44.76 -22.36 -15.31
C GLU A 267 45.67 -22.49 -16.55
N CYS A 268 45.43 -21.71 -17.62
CA CYS A 268 46.22 -21.69 -18.86
C CYS A 268 47.41 -20.70 -18.87
N ASP A 269 47.79 -20.15 -17.70
CA ASP A 269 48.91 -19.21 -17.53
C ASP A 269 48.73 -17.78 -18.11
N ASP A 270 47.53 -17.43 -18.61
CA ASP A 270 47.20 -16.04 -18.96
C ASP A 270 46.69 -15.26 -17.74
N LEU A 271 47.64 -14.85 -16.90
CA LEU A 271 47.36 -14.13 -15.65
C LEU A 271 46.73 -12.75 -15.88
N ARG A 272 47.01 -12.12 -17.03
CA ARG A 272 46.51 -10.78 -17.34
C ARG A 272 45.05 -10.87 -17.78
N GLU A 273 44.73 -11.83 -18.65
CA GLU A 273 43.36 -12.10 -19.06
C GLU A 273 42.50 -12.50 -17.86
N ALA A 274 42.97 -13.41 -17.00
CA ALA A 274 42.24 -13.82 -15.80
C ALA A 274 41.85 -12.63 -14.91
N ARG A 275 42.79 -11.72 -14.61
CA ARG A 275 42.53 -10.52 -13.81
C ARG A 275 41.58 -9.54 -14.50
N ASN A 276 41.67 -9.41 -15.82
CA ASN A 276 40.76 -8.55 -16.58
C ASN A 276 39.33 -9.10 -16.57
N LEU A 277 39.16 -10.42 -16.68
CA LEU A 277 37.86 -11.09 -16.57
C LEU A 277 37.27 -10.96 -15.16
N VAL A 278 38.07 -11.09 -14.11
CA VAL A 278 37.58 -10.85 -12.73
C VAL A 278 37.04 -9.43 -12.57
N LYS A 279 37.79 -8.42 -13.06
CA LYS A 279 37.34 -7.02 -13.04
C LYS A 279 36.08 -6.80 -13.88
N SER A 280 35.96 -7.45 -15.04
CA SER A 280 34.78 -7.31 -15.88
C SER A 280 33.53 -7.89 -15.21
N VAL A 281 33.64 -9.05 -14.55
CA VAL A 281 32.53 -9.64 -13.80
C VAL A 281 32.10 -8.74 -12.65
N HIS A 282 33.03 -8.17 -11.87
CA HIS A 282 32.69 -7.21 -10.80
C HIS A 282 31.97 -5.97 -11.32
N ASN A 283 32.36 -5.46 -12.48
CA ASN A 283 31.66 -4.33 -13.10
C ASN A 283 30.26 -4.73 -13.60
N LEU A 284 30.12 -5.92 -14.19
CA LEU A 284 28.83 -6.43 -14.63
C LEU A 284 27.89 -6.74 -13.45
N GLN A 285 28.39 -7.19 -12.30
CA GLN A 285 27.58 -7.40 -11.10
C GLN A 285 26.88 -6.13 -10.61
N LYS A 286 27.46 -4.94 -10.87
CA LYS A 286 26.84 -3.66 -10.51
C LYS A 286 25.62 -3.33 -11.37
N SER A 287 25.63 -3.73 -12.65
CA SER A 287 24.52 -3.46 -13.59
C SER A 287 23.55 -4.63 -13.74
N LYS A 288 23.98 -5.85 -13.44
CA LYS A 288 23.21 -7.09 -13.55
C LYS A 288 23.06 -7.72 -12.17
N PRO A 289 22.08 -7.28 -11.36
CA PRO A 289 21.88 -7.82 -10.04
C PRO A 289 21.48 -9.31 -10.12
N VAL A 290 21.94 -10.06 -9.12
CA VAL A 290 21.62 -11.48 -8.87
C VAL A 290 21.17 -11.61 -7.41
N ASN A 291 20.62 -12.75 -7.02
CA ASN A 291 20.28 -12.99 -5.61
C ASN A 291 21.54 -13.23 -4.75
N ASP A 292 21.41 -13.12 -3.43
CA ASP A 292 22.55 -13.20 -2.50
C ASP A 292 23.30 -14.54 -2.55
N SER A 293 22.57 -15.64 -2.76
CA SER A 293 23.18 -16.97 -2.87
C SER A 293 24.01 -17.10 -4.14
N GLN A 294 23.47 -16.63 -5.27
CA GLN A 294 24.14 -16.58 -6.57
C GLN A 294 25.35 -15.63 -6.54
N TYR A 295 25.24 -14.52 -5.83
CA TYR A 295 26.35 -13.58 -5.64
C TYR A 295 27.53 -14.26 -4.93
N LYS A 296 27.27 -14.94 -3.80
CA LYS A 296 28.31 -15.68 -3.05
C LYS A 296 28.96 -16.76 -3.88
N ASP A 297 28.17 -17.49 -4.67
CA ASP A 297 28.68 -18.51 -5.56
C ASP A 297 29.64 -17.92 -6.62
N ILE A 298 29.21 -16.85 -7.32
CA ILE A 298 30.08 -16.14 -8.27
C ILE A 298 31.36 -15.62 -7.58
N GLN A 299 31.25 -15.05 -6.37
CA GLN A 299 32.43 -14.58 -5.62
C GLN A 299 33.40 -15.72 -5.30
N SER A 300 32.90 -16.91 -4.94
CA SER A 300 33.76 -18.07 -4.67
C SER A 300 34.56 -18.49 -5.91
N VAL A 301 33.94 -18.45 -7.09
CA VAL A 301 34.60 -18.77 -8.36
C VAL A 301 35.63 -17.70 -8.75
N LEU A 302 35.30 -16.42 -8.56
CA LEU A 302 36.23 -15.31 -8.82
C LEU A 302 37.43 -15.34 -7.88
N GLN A 303 37.20 -15.62 -6.59
CA GLN A 303 38.27 -15.75 -5.60
C GLN A 303 39.20 -16.90 -5.96
N ARG A 304 38.65 -18.06 -6.36
CA ARG A 304 39.45 -19.18 -6.87
C ARG A 304 40.30 -18.80 -8.07
N ALA A 305 39.75 -18.09 -9.06
CA ALA A 305 40.51 -17.61 -10.21
C ALA A 305 41.67 -16.68 -9.78
N TRP A 306 41.40 -15.80 -8.81
CA TRP A 306 42.38 -14.89 -8.26
C TRP A 306 43.51 -15.62 -7.52
N ASP A 307 43.18 -16.59 -6.67
CA ASP A 307 44.14 -17.36 -5.88
C ASP A 307 45.07 -18.19 -6.80
N ILE A 308 44.51 -18.82 -7.84
CA ILE A 308 45.31 -19.54 -8.85
C ILE A 308 46.26 -18.57 -9.56
N ALA A 309 45.76 -17.41 -9.99
CA ALA A 309 46.58 -16.42 -10.68
C ALA A 309 47.66 -15.83 -9.76
N ALA A 310 47.36 -15.63 -8.48
CA ALA A 310 48.30 -15.15 -7.47
C ALA A 310 49.40 -16.19 -7.20
N ALA A 311 49.03 -17.45 -6.94
CA ALA A 311 49.98 -18.54 -6.69
C ALA A 311 50.93 -18.74 -7.88
N LYS A 312 50.41 -18.71 -9.11
CA LYS A 312 51.24 -18.81 -10.33
C LYS A 312 52.12 -17.59 -10.55
N SER A 313 51.61 -16.39 -10.27
CA SER A 313 52.41 -15.16 -10.33
C SER A 313 53.56 -15.22 -9.33
N GLU A 314 53.32 -15.74 -8.13
CA GLU A 314 54.35 -15.87 -7.10
C GLU A 314 55.39 -16.91 -7.50
N LYS A 315 54.96 -18.07 -7.98
CA LYS A 315 55.87 -19.08 -8.53
C LYS A 315 56.75 -18.52 -9.66
N LYS A 316 56.19 -17.74 -10.59
CA LYS A 316 56.99 -17.08 -11.66
C LYS A 316 58.00 -16.08 -11.10
N ARG A 317 57.67 -15.37 -10.02
CA ARG A 317 58.62 -14.47 -9.33
C ARG A 317 59.72 -15.26 -8.62
N GLU A 318 59.38 -16.33 -7.92
CA GLU A 318 60.34 -17.23 -7.27
C GLU A 318 61.28 -17.88 -8.28
N ASP A 319 60.75 -18.40 -9.40
CA ASP A 319 61.55 -19.00 -10.47
C ASP A 319 62.48 -17.97 -11.13
N PHE A 320 61.99 -16.73 -11.33
CA PHE A 320 62.82 -15.63 -11.82
C PHE A 320 63.90 -15.22 -10.81
N SER A 321 63.56 -15.13 -9.52
CA SER A 321 64.51 -14.84 -8.44
C SER A 321 65.62 -15.90 -8.41
N ARG A 322 65.25 -17.19 -8.46
CA ARG A 322 66.22 -18.30 -8.50
C ARG A 322 67.10 -18.24 -9.74
N LEU A 323 66.55 -17.87 -10.90
CA LEU A 323 67.34 -17.68 -12.12
C LEU A 323 68.38 -16.56 -11.93
N VAL A 324 67.96 -15.41 -11.38
CA VAL A 324 68.84 -14.28 -11.10
C VAL A 324 69.91 -14.66 -10.08
N ASP A 325 69.54 -15.32 -8.98
CA ASP A 325 70.47 -15.79 -7.95
C ASP A 325 71.49 -16.79 -8.52
N ASN A 326 71.06 -17.74 -9.34
CA ASN A 326 71.94 -18.69 -10.00
C ASN A 326 72.91 -18.00 -10.97
N LYS A 327 72.45 -16.98 -11.70
CA LYS A 327 73.31 -16.17 -12.58
C LYS A 327 74.32 -15.35 -11.79
N ILE A 328 73.89 -14.73 -10.69
CA ILE A 328 74.78 -14.01 -9.77
C ILE A 328 75.85 -14.97 -9.24
N LYS A 329 75.45 -16.12 -8.69
CA LYS A 329 76.37 -17.12 -8.17
C LYS A 329 77.36 -17.60 -9.23
N HIS A 330 76.89 -17.93 -10.44
CA HIS A 330 77.76 -18.38 -11.53
C HIS A 330 78.85 -17.35 -11.86
N HIS A 331 78.50 -16.08 -12.01
CA HIS A 331 79.48 -15.03 -12.31
C HIS A 331 80.42 -14.76 -11.12
N THR A 332 79.94 -14.85 -9.88
CA THR A 332 80.79 -14.78 -8.69
C THR A 332 81.80 -15.92 -8.64
N ASP A 333 81.38 -17.15 -8.93
CA ASP A 333 82.26 -18.32 -8.96
C ASP A 333 83.32 -18.20 -10.07
N GLN A 334 82.96 -17.68 -11.25
CA GLN A 334 83.93 -17.41 -12.33
C GLN A 334 84.97 -16.35 -11.93
N ILE A 335 84.54 -15.27 -11.25
CA ILE A 335 85.47 -14.25 -10.74
C ILE A 335 86.46 -14.88 -9.75
N ASN A 336 85.96 -15.65 -8.77
CA ASN A 336 86.81 -16.31 -7.77
C ASN A 336 87.83 -17.29 -8.41
N ASP A 337 87.44 -18.04 -9.44
CA ASP A 337 88.34 -18.92 -10.20
C ASP A 337 89.41 -18.12 -10.95
N LEU A 338 89.01 -17.05 -11.64
CA LEU A 338 89.94 -16.16 -12.34
C LEU A 338 90.92 -15.47 -11.37
N GLU A 339 90.46 -15.03 -10.21
CA GLU A 339 91.31 -14.48 -9.14
C GLU A 339 92.31 -15.52 -8.62
N SER A 340 91.87 -16.77 -8.46
CA SER A 340 92.74 -17.89 -8.06
C SER A 340 93.83 -18.17 -9.10
N ARG A 341 93.49 -18.11 -10.39
CA ARG A 341 94.45 -18.24 -11.50
C ARG A 341 95.42 -17.06 -11.55
N ILE A 342 94.95 -15.84 -11.34
CA ILE A 342 95.81 -14.65 -11.20
C ILE A 342 96.80 -14.85 -10.04
N ALA A 343 96.32 -15.31 -8.88
CA ALA A 343 97.17 -15.59 -7.73
C ALA A 343 98.22 -16.67 -8.04
N HIS A 344 97.87 -17.72 -8.79
CA HIS A 344 98.82 -18.73 -9.25
C HIS A 344 99.91 -18.13 -10.15
N HIS A 345 99.54 -17.34 -11.16
CA HIS A 345 100.51 -16.69 -12.04
C HIS A 345 101.40 -15.69 -11.31
N ARG A 346 100.86 -14.96 -10.32
CA ARG A 346 101.68 -14.11 -9.44
C ARG A 346 102.75 -14.90 -8.70
N ARG A 347 102.40 -16.06 -8.12
CA ARG A 347 103.38 -16.95 -7.48
C ARG A 347 104.42 -17.50 -8.47
N GLN A 348 104.04 -17.78 -9.71
CA GLN A 348 105.00 -18.21 -10.75
C GLN A 348 105.96 -17.08 -11.12
N ILE A 349 105.48 -15.83 -11.19
CA ILE A 349 106.33 -14.66 -11.37
C ILE A 349 107.31 -14.52 -10.20
N ASP A 350 106.84 -14.63 -8.96
CA ASP A 350 107.71 -14.59 -7.77
C ASP A 350 108.78 -15.70 -7.82
N ALA A 351 108.39 -16.94 -8.19
CA ALA A 351 109.31 -18.04 -8.37
C ALA A 351 110.31 -17.81 -9.52
N CYS A 352 109.90 -17.12 -10.59
CA CYS A 352 110.79 -16.70 -11.66
C CYS A 352 111.82 -15.68 -11.17
N TYR A 353 111.43 -14.72 -10.34
CA TYR A 353 112.36 -13.79 -9.69
C TYR A 353 113.34 -14.50 -8.76
N ASP A 354 112.90 -15.51 -8.00
CA ASP A 354 113.82 -16.31 -7.19
C ASP A 354 114.79 -17.13 -8.05
N LYS A 355 114.34 -17.66 -9.19
CA LYS A 355 115.22 -18.32 -10.18
C LYS A 355 116.26 -17.36 -10.73
N ILE A 356 115.87 -16.14 -11.09
CA ILE A 356 116.81 -15.09 -11.54
C ILE A 356 117.86 -14.82 -10.47
N ARG A 357 117.47 -14.68 -9.19
CA ARG A 357 118.40 -14.47 -8.07
C ARG A 357 119.41 -15.60 -7.89
N SER A 358 119.03 -16.83 -8.25
CA SER A 358 119.86 -18.05 -8.12
C SER A 358 120.63 -18.44 -9.38
N ALA A 359 120.40 -17.77 -10.51
CA ALA A 359 120.95 -18.15 -11.81
C ALA A 359 122.35 -17.55 -12.05
N TYR A 360 123.29 -18.39 -12.53
CA TYR A 360 124.65 -17.97 -12.88
C TYR A 360 124.83 -17.64 -14.38
N ASN A 361 123.80 -17.91 -15.22
CA ASN A 361 123.84 -17.70 -16.67
C ASN A 361 122.98 -16.50 -17.07
N GLU A 362 123.62 -15.44 -17.58
CA GLU A 362 122.96 -14.20 -17.98
C GLU A 362 121.93 -14.40 -19.11
N ASN A 363 122.15 -15.36 -20.02
CA ASN A 363 121.17 -15.70 -21.06
C ASN A 363 119.91 -16.35 -20.46
N HIS A 364 120.06 -17.13 -19.38
CA HIS A 364 118.92 -17.72 -18.68
C HIS A 364 118.10 -16.65 -17.94
N ILE A 365 118.78 -15.67 -17.33
CA ILE A 365 118.15 -14.50 -16.70
C ILE A 365 117.34 -13.71 -17.74
N ARG A 366 117.95 -13.37 -18.90
CA ARG A 366 117.25 -12.63 -19.97
C ARG A 366 116.03 -13.36 -20.52
N MET A 367 116.07 -14.70 -20.61
CA MET A 367 114.93 -15.49 -21.05
C MET A 367 113.78 -15.43 -20.03
N ILE A 368 114.07 -15.53 -18.73
CA ILE A 368 113.06 -15.43 -17.69
C ILE A 368 112.45 -14.01 -17.65
N GLU A 369 113.29 -12.97 -17.73
CA GLU A 369 112.87 -11.56 -17.68
C GLU A 369 112.08 -11.12 -18.92
N ASN A 370 112.48 -11.54 -20.12
CA ASN A 370 111.88 -11.03 -21.35
C ASN A 370 110.76 -11.93 -21.91
N GLU A 371 110.70 -13.21 -21.53
CA GLU A 371 109.69 -14.13 -22.06
C GLU A 371 108.74 -14.64 -20.97
N TRP A 372 109.25 -15.23 -19.89
CA TRP A 372 108.41 -15.96 -18.94
C TRP A 372 107.62 -15.03 -18.02
N ILE A 373 108.27 -14.02 -17.42
CA ILE A 373 107.58 -13.01 -16.60
C ILE A 373 106.53 -12.25 -17.43
N PRO A 374 106.86 -11.69 -18.62
CA PRO A 374 105.88 -10.99 -19.45
C PRO A 374 104.76 -11.89 -19.99
N GLU A 375 105.00 -13.19 -20.17
CA GLU A 375 103.93 -14.14 -20.50
C GLU A 375 102.93 -14.27 -19.34
N HIS A 376 103.42 -14.44 -18.10
CA HIS A 376 102.56 -14.51 -16.93
C HIS A 376 101.83 -13.18 -16.66
N GLU A 377 102.48 -12.03 -16.89
CA GLU A 377 101.83 -10.71 -16.79
C GLU A 377 100.72 -10.54 -17.85
N ARG A 378 100.96 -10.94 -19.11
CA ARG A 378 99.92 -10.94 -20.15
C ARG A 378 98.72 -11.81 -19.76
N LYS A 379 98.96 -12.99 -19.18
CA LYS A 379 97.88 -13.86 -18.68
C LYS A 379 97.10 -13.22 -17.53
N ILE A 380 97.79 -12.55 -16.61
CA ILE A 380 97.13 -11.79 -15.53
C ILE A 380 96.25 -10.68 -16.10
N SER A 381 96.75 -9.86 -17.03
CA SER A 381 95.95 -8.80 -17.67
C SER A 381 94.74 -9.36 -18.43
N GLN A 382 94.91 -10.49 -19.12
CA GLN A 382 93.81 -11.19 -19.78
C GLN A 382 92.74 -11.61 -18.76
N PHE A 383 93.12 -12.26 -17.65
CA PHE A 383 92.16 -12.65 -16.61
C PHE A 383 91.50 -11.45 -15.92
N GLN A 384 92.22 -10.35 -15.70
CA GLN A 384 91.63 -9.12 -15.16
C GLN A 384 90.57 -8.52 -16.09
N SER A 385 90.76 -8.61 -17.41
CA SER A 385 89.76 -8.15 -18.37
C SER A 385 88.47 -8.98 -18.28
N TYR A 386 88.59 -10.30 -18.12
CA TYR A 386 87.44 -11.20 -17.93
C TYR A 386 86.73 -10.98 -16.59
N ILE A 387 87.46 -10.68 -15.52
CA ILE A 387 86.85 -10.31 -14.23
C ILE A 387 85.95 -9.08 -14.40
N ARG A 388 86.45 -8.02 -15.03
CA ARG A 388 85.66 -6.79 -15.27
C ARG A 388 84.38 -7.07 -16.08
N GLU A 389 84.47 -7.97 -17.07
CA GLU A 389 83.30 -8.38 -17.85
C GLU A 389 82.24 -9.07 -16.97
N HIS A 390 82.65 -10.00 -16.12
CA HIS A 390 81.74 -10.67 -15.18
C HIS A 390 81.22 -9.75 -14.08
N GLU A 391 81.99 -8.77 -13.62
CA GLU A 391 81.52 -7.74 -12.68
C GLU A 391 80.43 -6.85 -13.30
N ASN A 392 80.59 -6.46 -14.57
CA ASN A 392 79.57 -5.72 -15.30
C ASN A 392 78.27 -6.54 -15.44
N GLN A 393 78.39 -7.83 -15.79
CA GLN A 393 77.24 -8.74 -15.87
C GLN A 393 76.57 -8.92 -14.50
N LEU A 394 77.34 -9.00 -13.40
CA LEU A 394 76.80 -9.04 -12.04
C LEU A 394 75.99 -7.80 -11.69
N CYS A 395 76.49 -6.61 -12.03
CA CYS A 395 75.77 -5.36 -11.82
C CYS A 395 74.44 -5.34 -12.60
N GLU A 396 74.43 -5.84 -13.84
CA GLU A 396 73.22 -5.93 -14.65
C GLU A 396 72.20 -6.92 -14.10
N TRP A 397 72.62 -8.07 -13.57
CA TRP A 397 71.69 -9.03 -12.96
C TRP A 397 71.16 -8.55 -11.61
N LYS A 398 71.99 -7.88 -10.80
CA LYS A 398 71.57 -7.29 -9.52
C LYS A 398 70.55 -6.16 -9.68
N SER A 399 70.59 -5.42 -10.80
CA SER A 399 69.62 -4.35 -11.07
C SER A 399 68.25 -4.85 -11.57
N LYS A 400 68.13 -6.15 -11.87
CA LYS A 400 66.86 -6.81 -12.28
C LYS A 400 66.07 -7.40 -11.11
N ILE A 401 66.62 -7.36 -9.90
CA ILE A 401 65.95 -7.64 -8.61
C ILE A 401 65.20 -6.38 -8.21
#